data_AF-A0A7Y2YVW5-F1
#
_entry.id   AF-A0A7Y2YVW5-F1
#
_cell.length_a   1.000
_cell.length_b   1.000
_cell.length_c   1.000
_cell.angle_alpha   90.00
_cell.angle_beta   90.00
_cell.angle_gamma   90.00
#
_symmetry.space_group_name_H-M   'P 1'
#
loop_
_entity.id
_entity.type
_entity.pdbx_description
1 polymer ?
#
loop_
_entity_poly.entity_id
_entity_poly.type
_entity_poly.pdbx_seq_one_letter_code
_entity_poly.pdbx_strand_id
1 'polypeptide(L)'
;MIHSVWAGCRTLREKIRGQGGSVLVVVASGMLALTSVVALAIDVGLMTTARLEAQRAADAAALAGAGAFVASPGNEGLARVLAAEYAARNAVRFESVTLLEDDIVIDTDALTVEVTVFRNRDRGNAIPTFFARVFGVQDVNIAATATAEAAPAGGIQCLLPVAIPDRWFEAGGEGNDPDEFDPEEGDYYIPWAQPDTDPPVFNDAFTGYAQSDLGTRIELTSNKANAGMNPSWYYPWRPPGQMGASDFRTNVNSCVDPTISFFIGIEVDTEPGNMAGPTMQGFKDLIDQDPTARWNSTMKCVVSDGYQASSDATKCRGSVRIRPVPLFDPTEEPDLGSKPFKFTNFAGIFVEDISGKSVNGRWLGYTGIKPASPDEDTTAGPLFKVLRLIE
;
A
#
# COMPACT_ATOMS: atom_id res chain seq x y z
N MET A 1 8.42 -77.59 64.20
CA MET A 1 8.84 -76.21 63.87
C MET A 1 8.34 -75.81 62.47
N ILE A 2 7.05 -76.03 62.12
CA ILE A 2 6.49 -75.82 60.76
C ILE A 2 5.20 -74.97 60.77
N HIS A 3 4.73 -74.51 61.94
CA HIS A 3 3.46 -73.75 62.05
C HIS A 3 3.60 -72.21 61.97
N SER A 4 4.81 -71.64 61.89
CA SER A 4 4.99 -70.18 61.93
C SER A 4 5.09 -69.49 60.57
N VAL A 5 5.21 -70.22 59.45
CA VAL A 5 5.42 -69.62 58.12
C VAL A 5 4.11 -69.30 57.39
N TRP A 6 2.99 -69.98 57.73
CA TRP A 6 1.71 -69.80 57.04
C TRP A 6 0.89 -68.59 57.51
N ALA A 7 1.18 -68.01 58.67
CA ALA A 7 0.45 -66.86 59.21
C ALA A 7 0.92 -65.51 58.63
N GLY A 8 2.18 -65.40 58.16
CA GLY A 8 2.72 -64.18 57.57
C GLY A 8 2.29 -63.93 56.12
N CYS A 9 1.99 -64.98 55.35
CA CYS A 9 1.60 -64.86 53.95
C CYS A 9 0.11 -64.50 53.74
N ARG A 10 -0.75 -64.79 54.72
CA ARG A 10 -2.19 -64.44 54.68
C ARG A 10 -2.44 -62.96 55.03
N THR A 11 -1.66 -62.43 55.97
CA THR A 11 -1.76 -61.04 56.46
C THR A 11 -1.20 -60.01 55.48
N LEU A 12 -0.17 -60.35 54.69
CA LEU A 12 0.30 -59.49 53.58
C LEU A 12 -0.71 -59.43 52.42
N ARG A 13 -1.41 -60.55 52.13
CA ARG A 13 -2.41 -60.62 51.05
C ARG A 13 -3.69 -59.87 51.40
N GLU A 14 -4.05 -59.76 52.68
CA GLU A 14 -5.20 -58.96 53.14
C GLU A 14 -4.88 -57.45 53.23
N LYS A 15 -3.65 -57.06 53.59
CA LYS A 15 -3.24 -55.64 53.58
C LYS A 15 -3.19 -55.03 52.18
N ILE A 16 -2.76 -55.80 51.18
CA ILE A 16 -2.79 -55.39 49.76
C ILE A 16 -4.23 -55.33 49.24
N ARG A 17 -5.12 -56.19 49.75
CA ARG A 17 -6.54 -56.25 49.35
C ARG A 17 -7.40 -55.13 49.98
N GLY A 18 -6.91 -54.45 51.01
CA GLY A 18 -7.55 -53.29 51.66
C GLY A 18 -7.16 -51.91 51.11
N GLN A 19 -6.15 -51.81 50.24
CA GLN A 19 -5.72 -50.51 49.65
C GLN A 19 -6.29 -50.22 48.25
N GLY A 20 -6.90 -51.20 47.59
CA GLY A 20 -7.46 -51.05 46.23
C GLY A 20 -8.58 -50.00 46.12
N GLY A 21 -9.33 -49.73 47.20
CA GLY A 21 -10.35 -48.69 47.23
C GLY A 21 -9.78 -47.26 47.21
N SER A 22 -8.67 -47.02 47.92
CA SER A 22 -8.01 -45.71 47.96
C SER A 22 -7.32 -45.35 46.64
N VAL A 23 -6.70 -46.34 45.98
CA VAL A 23 -6.07 -46.16 44.66
C VAL A 23 -7.12 -45.76 43.63
N LEU A 24 -8.30 -46.37 43.65
CA LEU A 24 -9.39 -46.01 42.73
C LEU A 24 -9.81 -44.55 42.87
N VAL A 25 -9.92 -44.03 44.11
CA VAL A 25 -10.31 -42.62 44.36
C VAL A 25 -9.23 -41.65 43.90
N VAL A 26 -7.95 -41.95 44.17
CA VAL A 26 -6.82 -41.10 43.75
C VAL A 26 -6.66 -41.10 42.23
N VAL A 27 -6.79 -42.27 41.59
CA VAL A 27 -6.73 -42.38 40.12
C VAL A 27 -7.93 -41.67 39.47
N ALA A 28 -9.14 -41.86 39.98
CA ALA A 28 -10.34 -41.20 39.44
C ALA A 28 -10.27 -39.68 39.57
N SER A 29 -9.84 -39.16 40.73
CA SER A 29 -9.65 -37.72 40.93
C SER A 29 -8.51 -37.15 40.09
N GLY A 30 -7.40 -37.89 39.94
CA GLY A 30 -6.29 -37.52 39.05
C GLY A 30 -6.70 -37.49 37.58
N MET A 31 -7.44 -38.48 37.11
CA MET A 31 -7.99 -38.51 35.74
C MET A 31 -8.95 -37.34 35.52
N LEU A 32 -9.85 -37.06 36.47
CA LEU A 32 -10.75 -35.92 36.39
C LEU A 32 -9.97 -34.60 36.30
N ALA A 33 -8.96 -34.41 37.15
CA ALA A 33 -8.12 -33.22 37.12
C ALA A 33 -7.40 -33.05 35.78
N LEU A 34 -6.81 -34.13 35.23
CA LEU A 34 -6.17 -34.09 33.92
C LEU A 34 -7.15 -33.78 32.80
N THR A 35 -8.33 -34.39 32.79
CA THR A 35 -9.38 -34.09 31.80
C THR A 35 -9.87 -32.65 31.90
N SER A 36 -10.01 -32.10 33.11
CA SER A 36 -10.36 -30.68 33.31
C SER A 36 -9.31 -29.73 32.74
N VAL A 37 -8.02 -30.04 32.87
CA VAL A 37 -6.94 -29.24 32.28
C VAL A 37 -6.96 -29.32 30.76
N VAL A 38 -7.18 -30.50 30.17
CA VAL A 38 -7.31 -30.66 28.71
C VAL A 38 -8.52 -29.91 28.17
N ALA A 39 -9.66 -29.99 28.87
CA ALA A 39 -10.87 -29.26 28.53
C ALA A 39 -10.64 -27.74 28.48
N LEU A 40 -9.99 -27.20 29.52
CA LEU A 40 -9.62 -25.79 29.58
C LEU A 40 -8.67 -25.39 28.43
N ALA A 41 -7.66 -26.22 28.16
CA ALA A 41 -6.72 -25.96 27.06
C ALA A 41 -7.43 -25.88 25.69
N ILE A 42 -8.47 -26.71 25.46
CA ILE A 42 -9.25 -26.67 24.23
C ILE A 42 -10.07 -25.38 24.12
N ASP A 43 -10.75 -24.96 25.19
CA ASP A 43 -11.53 -23.71 25.18
C ASP A 43 -10.64 -22.47 25.03
N VAL A 44 -9.48 -22.45 25.69
CA VAL A 44 -8.50 -21.36 25.51
C VAL A 44 -7.96 -21.36 24.08
N GLY A 45 -7.63 -22.53 23.52
CA GLY A 45 -7.20 -22.65 22.12
C GLY A 45 -8.25 -22.17 21.12
N LEU A 46 -9.53 -22.42 21.40
CA LEU A 46 -10.64 -21.90 20.63
C LEU A 46 -10.71 -20.36 20.70
N MET A 47 -10.57 -19.78 21.89
CA MET A 47 -10.62 -18.33 22.08
C MET A 47 -9.43 -17.64 21.40
N THR A 48 -8.22 -18.18 21.52
CA THR A 48 -7.03 -17.59 20.89
C THR A 48 -7.08 -17.66 19.37
N THR A 49 -7.53 -18.78 18.81
CA THR A 49 -7.74 -18.89 17.36
C THR A 49 -8.80 -17.91 16.84
N ALA A 50 -9.95 -17.81 17.52
CA ALA A 50 -10.98 -16.86 17.15
C ALA A 50 -10.50 -15.39 17.25
N ARG A 51 -9.67 -15.06 18.24
CA ARG A 51 -9.06 -13.72 18.35
C ARG A 51 -8.08 -13.43 17.21
N LEU A 52 -7.25 -14.40 16.82
CA LEU A 52 -6.32 -14.25 15.70
C LEU A 52 -7.05 -14.10 14.36
N GLU A 53 -8.15 -14.84 14.16
CA GLU A 53 -9.02 -14.67 12.99
C GLU A 53 -9.67 -13.29 12.97
N ALA A 54 -10.15 -12.81 14.13
CA ALA A 54 -10.74 -11.47 14.24
C ALA A 54 -9.71 -10.37 13.97
N GLN A 55 -8.47 -10.52 14.45
CA GLN A 55 -7.38 -9.57 14.18
C GLN A 55 -7.06 -9.51 12.68
N ARG A 56 -6.89 -10.67 12.02
CA ARG A 56 -6.63 -10.71 10.56
C ARG A 56 -7.74 -10.04 9.75
N ALA A 57 -8.99 -10.23 10.19
CA ALA A 57 -10.13 -9.56 9.57
C ALA A 57 -10.08 -8.04 9.78
N ALA A 58 -9.76 -7.58 11.00
CA ALA A 58 -9.60 -6.16 11.31
C ALA A 58 -8.45 -5.54 10.50
N ASP A 59 -7.28 -6.18 10.46
CA ASP A 59 -6.10 -5.72 9.71
C ASP A 59 -6.42 -5.56 8.21
N ALA A 60 -7.07 -6.57 7.61
CA ALA A 60 -7.45 -6.54 6.20
C ALA A 60 -8.48 -5.45 5.91
N ALA A 61 -9.46 -5.26 6.81
CA ALA A 61 -10.48 -4.23 6.69
C ALA A 61 -9.91 -2.82 6.85
N ALA A 62 -9.05 -2.60 7.84
CA ALA A 62 -8.37 -1.33 8.08
C ALA A 62 -7.50 -0.94 6.88
N LEU A 63 -6.64 -1.85 6.40
CA LEU A 63 -5.81 -1.62 5.21
C LEU A 63 -6.64 -1.31 3.97
N ALA A 64 -7.73 -2.03 3.74
CA ALA A 64 -8.62 -1.75 2.60
C ALA A 64 -9.31 -0.39 2.72
N GLY A 65 -9.76 -0.04 3.92
CA GLY A 65 -10.35 1.27 4.21
C GLY A 65 -9.36 2.41 3.97
N ALA A 66 -8.16 2.33 4.55
CA ALA A 66 -7.10 3.31 4.32
C ALA A 66 -6.67 3.36 2.84
N GLY A 67 -6.74 2.22 2.13
CA GLY A 67 -6.54 2.13 0.68
C GLY A 67 -7.45 3.03 -0.13
N ALA A 68 -8.64 3.37 0.37
CA ALA A 68 -9.52 4.34 -0.27
C ALA A 68 -8.86 5.71 -0.41
N PHE A 69 -8.05 6.14 0.56
CA PHE A 69 -7.37 7.44 0.55
C PHE A 69 -6.21 7.52 -0.44
N VAL A 70 -5.64 6.37 -0.84
CA VAL A 70 -4.66 6.32 -1.94
C VAL A 70 -5.36 6.58 -3.28
N ALA A 71 -6.59 6.08 -3.46
CA ALA A 71 -7.35 6.26 -4.68
C ALA A 71 -8.10 7.60 -4.72
N SER A 72 -8.65 8.00 -3.57
CA SER A 72 -9.43 9.21 -3.39
C SER A 72 -9.29 9.79 -1.97
N PRO A 73 -8.33 10.70 -1.74
CA PRO A 73 -8.18 11.41 -0.47
C PRO A 73 -9.51 12.01 0.02
N GLY A 74 -9.80 11.86 1.32
CA GLY A 74 -11.00 12.43 1.95
C GLY A 74 -12.33 11.72 1.66
N ASN A 75 -12.37 10.65 0.86
CA ASN A 75 -13.61 9.93 0.58
C ASN A 75 -13.95 8.89 1.66
N GLU A 76 -14.56 9.34 2.75
CA GLU A 76 -15.00 8.49 3.88
C GLU A 76 -15.98 7.38 3.45
N GLY A 77 -16.89 7.70 2.51
CA GLY A 77 -17.87 6.74 2.01
C GLY A 77 -17.20 5.54 1.34
N LEU A 78 -16.19 5.80 0.50
CA LEU A 78 -15.40 4.75 -0.13
C LEU A 78 -14.58 3.95 0.89
N ALA A 79 -13.95 4.63 1.85
CA ALA A 79 -13.19 3.99 2.92
C ALA A 79 -14.05 3.01 3.73
N ARG A 80 -15.26 3.43 4.12
CA ARG A 80 -16.22 2.59 4.86
C ARG A 80 -16.68 1.38 4.04
N VAL A 81 -16.98 1.58 2.75
CA VAL A 81 -17.39 0.50 1.84
C VAL A 81 -16.28 -0.53 1.68
N LEU A 82 -15.05 -0.10 1.40
CA LEU A 82 -13.92 -1.01 1.22
C LEU A 82 -13.56 -1.76 2.52
N ALA A 83 -13.59 -1.09 3.67
CA ALA A 83 -13.37 -1.73 4.96
C ALA A 83 -14.42 -2.83 5.23
N ALA A 84 -15.70 -2.52 5.04
CA ALA A 84 -16.79 -3.49 5.22
C ALA A 84 -16.69 -4.67 4.23
N GLU A 85 -16.33 -4.40 2.97
CA GLU A 85 -16.17 -5.45 1.96
C GLU A 85 -15.03 -6.40 2.31
N TYR A 86 -13.86 -5.89 2.69
CA TYR A 86 -12.72 -6.73 3.05
C TYR A 86 -12.92 -7.45 4.38
N ALA A 87 -13.65 -6.87 5.33
CA ALA A 87 -14.09 -7.58 6.52
C ALA A 87 -14.96 -8.79 6.14
N ALA A 88 -15.96 -8.60 5.27
CA ALA A 88 -16.89 -9.65 4.85
C ALA A 88 -16.22 -10.81 4.07
N ARG A 89 -15.06 -10.56 3.44
CA ARG A 89 -14.23 -11.59 2.80
C ARG A 89 -13.48 -12.47 3.81
N ASN A 90 -13.39 -12.04 5.07
CA ASN A 90 -12.80 -12.80 6.15
C ASN A 90 -13.88 -13.48 7.02
N ALA A 91 -13.47 -14.53 7.72
CA ALA A 91 -14.34 -15.27 8.61
C ALA A 91 -13.68 -15.49 9.97
N VAL A 92 -14.48 -15.40 11.02
CA VAL A 92 -14.11 -15.83 12.36
C VAL A 92 -14.96 -17.05 12.68
N ARG A 93 -14.33 -18.18 13.00
CA ARG A 93 -15.02 -19.43 13.32
C ARG A 93 -16.05 -19.83 12.25
N PHE A 94 -15.66 -19.70 10.98
CA PHE A 94 -16.45 -20.04 9.78
C PHE A 94 -17.66 -19.14 9.50
N GLU A 95 -17.79 -18.02 10.21
CA GLU A 95 -18.84 -17.04 9.99
C GLU A 95 -18.21 -15.74 9.49
N SER A 96 -18.75 -15.19 8.40
CA SER A 96 -18.26 -13.95 7.78
C SER A 96 -18.35 -12.79 8.76
N VAL A 97 -17.36 -11.91 8.73
CA VAL A 97 -17.39 -10.70 9.57
C VAL A 97 -18.36 -9.68 8.98
N THR A 98 -19.29 -9.20 9.83
CA THR A 98 -20.18 -8.10 9.50
C THR A 98 -19.86 -6.92 10.40
N LEU A 99 -19.55 -5.77 9.79
CA LEU A 99 -19.29 -4.52 10.49
C LEU A 99 -20.57 -3.66 10.54
N LEU A 100 -20.73 -2.94 11.64
CA LEU A 100 -21.67 -1.85 11.79
C LEU A 100 -20.98 -0.51 11.52
N GLU A 101 -21.75 0.57 11.45
CA GLU A 101 -21.20 1.90 11.19
C GLU A 101 -20.19 2.33 12.26
N ASP A 102 -20.53 2.09 13.54
CA ASP A 102 -19.70 2.42 14.70
C ASP A 102 -18.42 1.57 14.84
N ASP A 103 -18.28 0.52 14.03
CA ASP A 103 -17.06 -0.31 14.04
C ASP A 103 -15.91 0.30 13.27
N ILE A 104 -16.21 1.32 12.47
CA ILE A 104 -15.28 1.93 11.52
C ILE A 104 -15.16 3.40 11.90
N VAL A 105 -14.04 3.75 12.49
CA VAL A 105 -13.67 5.14 12.80
C VAL A 105 -12.71 5.62 11.72
N ILE A 106 -13.04 6.76 11.12
CA ILE A 106 -12.30 7.31 9.98
C ILE A 106 -11.83 8.70 10.38
N ASP A 107 -10.53 8.95 10.21
CA ASP A 107 -9.92 10.27 10.34
C ASP A 107 -9.39 10.68 8.97
N THR A 108 -10.02 11.68 8.37
CA THR A 108 -9.65 12.19 7.04
C THR A 108 -8.47 13.15 7.06
N ASP A 109 -8.14 13.73 8.22
CA ASP A 109 -6.98 14.60 8.38
C ASP A 109 -5.73 13.74 8.56
N ALA A 110 -5.79 12.72 9.42
CA ALA A 110 -4.71 11.76 9.62
C ALA A 110 -4.67 10.66 8.53
N LEU A 111 -5.70 10.58 7.68
CA LEU A 111 -5.89 9.53 6.68
C LEU A 111 -5.79 8.13 7.28
N THR A 112 -6.40 7.95 8.46
CA THR A 112 -6.44 6.68 9.17
C THR A 112 -7.84 6.07 9.15
N VAL A 113 -7.88 4.73 9.15
CA VAL A 113 -9.10 3.95 9.33
C VAL A 113 -8.85 2.93 10.42
N GLU A 114 -9.58 3.07 11.52
CA GLU A 114 -9.65 2.10 12.59
C GLU A 114 -10.88 1.21 12.40
N VAL A 115 -10.67 -0.11 12.47
CA VAL A 115 -11.73 -1.10 12.37
C VAL A 115 -11.72 -2.00 13.61
N THR A 116 -12.87 -2.12 14.25
CA THR A 116 -13.07 -3.09 15.35
C THR A 116 -14.01 -4.23 14.93
N VAL A 117 -13.50 -5.46 14.96
CA VAL A 117 -14.26 -6.67 14.69
C VAL A 117 -14.77 -7.25 16.00
N PHE A 118 -16.10 -7.37 16.12
CA PHE A 118 -16.76 -7.93 17.30
C PHE A 118 -17.41 -9.29 17.06
N ARG A 119 -17.17 -10.21 17.99
CA ARG A 119 -17.90 -11.46 18.18
C ARG A 119 -18.45 -11.49 19.59
N ASN A 120 -19.68 -11.02 19.79
CA ASN A 120 -20.24 -10.84 21.12
C ASN A 120 -21.74 -11.13 21.21
N ARG A 121 -22.26 -11.22 22.43
CA ARG A 121 -23.68 -11.52 22.69
C ARG A 121 -24.61 -10.44 22.14
N ASP A 122 -24.22 -9.18 22.22
CA ASP A 122 -25.05 -8.05 21.77
C ASP A 122 -25.29 -8.10 20.27
N ARG A 123 -24.34 -8.66 19.50
CA ARG A 123 -24.46 -8.94 18.07
C ARG A 123 -25.08 -10.29 17.74
N GLY A 124 -25.40 -11.10 18.75
CA GLY A 124 -25.93 -12.45 18.55
C GLY A 124 -24.94 -13.45 17.96
N ASN A 125 -23.64 -13.12 17.92
CA ASN A 125 -22.61 -13.92 17.26
C ASN A 125 -21.43 -14.28 18.19
N ALA A 126 -21.64 -14.27 19.52
CA ALA A 126 -20.65 -14.68 20.51
C ALA A 126 -20.06 -16.07 20.21
N ILE A 127 -18.80 -16.30 20.61
CA ILE A 127 -18.13 -17.57 20.31
C ILE A 127 -18.59 -18.62 21.33
N PRO A 128 -19.27 -19.69 20.91
CA PRO A 128 -19.67 -20.76 21.81
C PRO A 128 -18.44 -21.44 22.40
N THR A 129 -18.41 -21.64 23.73
CA THR A 129 -17.39 -22.50 24.35
C THR A 129 -17.73 -23.98 24.12
N PHE A 130 -16.76 -24.87 24.29
CA PHE A 130 -16.97 -26.31 24.18
C PHE A 130 -17.16 -26.97 25.55
N PHE A 131 -16.13 -26.95 26.41
CA PHE A 131 -16.19 -27.63 27.72
C PHE A 131 -16.60 -26.70 28.85
N ALA A 132 -16.31 -25.39 28.76
CA ALA A 132 -16.67 -24.40 29.77
C ALA A 132 -18.18 -24.27 30.01
N ARG A 133 -19.01 -24.80 29.09
CA ARG A 133 -20.46 -24.94 29.25
C ARG A 133 -20.85 -25.75 30.49
N VAL A 134 -20.03 -26.72 30.90
CA VAL A 134 -20.25 -27.52 32.13
C VAL A 134 -20.21 -26.64 33.37
N PHE A 135 -19.46 -25.53 33.32
CA PHE A 135 -19.37 -24.54 34.38
C PHE A 135 -20.31 -23.35 34.18
N GLY A 136 -21.27 -23.44 33.26
CA GLY A 136 -22.27 -22.40 32.98
C GLY A 136 -21.80 -21.29 32.01
N VAL A 137 -20.58 -21.37 31.47
CA VAL A 137 -20.09 -20.40 30.48
C VAL A 137 -20.43 -20.90 29.09
N GLN A 138 -21.52 -20.43 28.50
CA GLN A 138 -22.00 -20.93 27.19
C GLN A 138 -21.21 -20.38 26.00
N ASP A 139 -20.68 -19.17 26.15
CA ASP A 139 -20.06 -18.40 25.09
C ASP A 139 -19.12 -17.33 25.67
N VAL A 140 -18.24 -16.81 24.82
CA VAL A 140 -17.29 -15.75 25.15
C VAL A 140 -17.37 -14.64 24.11
N ASN A 141 -17.16 -13.41 24.57
CA ASN A 141 -17.06 -12.24 23.72
C ASN A 141 -15.59 -12.04 23.30
N ILE A 142 -15.38 -11.70 22.04
CA ILE A 142 -14.06 -11.38 21.47
C ILE A 142 -14.19 -10.08 20.68
N ALA A 143 -13.19 -9.23 20.80
CA ALA A 143 -12.99 -8.06 19.97
C ALA A 143 -11.53 -8.01 19.53
N ALA A 144 -11.30 -7.51 18.32
CA ALA A 144 -9.98 -7.20 17.78
C ALA A 144 -10.08 -5.89 17.01
N THR A 145 -9.11 -5.00 17.22
CA THR A 145 -9.06 -3.68 16.59
C THR A 145 -7.77 -3.57 15.80
N ALA A 146 -7.85 -2.93 14.64
CA ALA A 146 -6.69 -2.60 13.84
C ALA A 146 -6.87 -1.21 13.24
N THR A 147 -5.80 -0.44 13.19
CA THR A 147 -5.77 0.88 12.58
C THR A 147 -4.77 0.88 11.45
N ALA A 148 -5.16 1.40 10.30
CA ALA A 148 -4.28 1.56 9.15
C ALA A 148 -4.22 3.01 8.70
N GLU A 149 -3.08 3.41 8.17
CA GLU A 149 -2.80 4.77 7.70
C GLU A 149 -2.40 4.74 6.22
N ALA A 150 -2.86 5.73 5.46
CA ALA A 150 -2.33 6.07 4.14
C ALA A 150 -1.22 7.12 4.25
N ALA A 151 -0.05 6.68 4.73
CA ALA A 151 1.13 7.50 4.99
C ALA A 151 1.85 7.89 3.67
N PRO A 152 2.54 9.04 3.61
CA PRO A 152 3.46 9.34 2.51
C PRO A 152 4.48 8.20 2.33
N ALA A 153 4.75 7.81 1.08
CA ALA A 153 5.79 6.83 0.78
C ALA A 153 7.17 7.43 1.04
N GLY A 154 8.13 6.64 1.53
CA GLY A 154 9.52 7.11 1.73
C GLY A 154 10.25 7.37 0.41
N GLY A 155 9.82 6.72 -0.67
CA GLY A 155 10.36 6.92 -2.01
C GLY A 155 9.62 6.11 -3.07
N ILE A 156 10.13 6.16 -4.29
CA ILE A 156 9.56 5.51 -5.47
C ILE A 156 10.61 4.60 -6.12
N GLN A 157 10.19 3.39 -6.45
CA GLN A 157 10.96 2.46 -7.26
C GLN A 157 10.37 2.37 -8.67
N CYS A 158 11.13 1.83 -9.62
CA CYS A 158 10.67 1.64 -11.01
C CYS A 158 10.30 2.95 -11.74
N LEU A 159 10.98 4.05 -11.41
CA LEU A 159 10.85 5.30 -12.16
C LEU A 159 11.16 5.09 -13.65
N LEU A 160 10.48 5.86 -14.49
CA LEU A 160 10.95 6.06 -15.86
C LEU A 160 12.21 6.92 -15.82
N PRO A 161 13.23 6.59 -16.63
CA PRO A 161 14.45 7.39 -16.75
C PRO A 161 14.23 8.70 -17.54
N VAL A 162 13.00 9.23 -17.55
CA VAL A 162 12.66 10.53 -18.15
C VAL A 162 12.07 11.40 -17.05
N ALA A 163 12.63 12.58 -16.82
CA ALA A 163 12.07 13.57 -15.90
C ALA A 163 11.29 14.61 -16.71
N ILE A 164 10.26 15.20 -16.11
CA ILE A 164 9.47 16.27 -16.73
C ILE A 164 9.36 17.44 -15.75
N PRO A 165 9.11 18.67 -16.22
CA PRO A 165 8.92 19.80 -15.32
C PRO A 165 7.71 19.55 -14.41
N ASP A 166 7.79 19.93 -13.14
CA ASP A 166 6.62 19.97 -12.29
C ASP A 166 5.67 21.08 -12.76
N ARG A 167 4.38 20.96 -12.43
CA ARG A 167 3.35 21.88 -12.89
C ARG A 167 3.48 23.21 -12.15
N TRP A 168 3.61 24.31 -12.88
CA TRP A 168 3.61 25.68 -12.33
C TRP A 168 2.24 26.35 -12.45
N PHE A 169 2.12 27.55 -11.88
CA PHE A 169 0.97 28.42 -12.07
C PHE A 169 1.26 29.45 -13.16
N GLU A 170 0.33 29.55 -14.10
CA GLU A 170 0.31 30.51 -15.21
C GLU A 170 -0.34 31.82 -14.77
N ALA A 171 0.41 32.92 -14.74
CA ALA A 171 -0.18 34.23 -14.48
C ALA A 171 -0.71 34.84 -15.78
N GLY A 172 -2.03 34.87 -15.95
CA GLY A 172 -2.64 35.38 -17.17
C GLY A 172 -2.30 36.84 -17.50
N GLY A 173 -1.75 37.07 -18.70
CA GLY A 173 -1.43 38.37 -19.30
C GLY A 173 -1.42 38.33 -20.84
N GLU A 174 -1.27 39.47 -21.52
CA GLU A 174 -1.02 39.50 -22.98
C GLU A 174 0.42 39.03 -23.27
N GLY A 175 0.59 37.86 -23.89
CA GLY A 175 1.91 37.26 -24.17
C GLY A 175 2.03 35.81 -23.70
N ASN A 176 1.30 35.48 -22.63
CA ASN A 176 1.37 34.20 -21.91
C ASN A 176 1.12 33.00 -22.83
N ASP A 177 2.12 32.11 -22.89
CA ASP A 177 2.08 30.81 -23.54
C ASP A 177 1.95 29.72 -22.45
N PRO A 178 0.80 29.03 -22.35
CA PRO A 178 0.60 28.00 -21.33
C PRO A 178 1.53 26.77 -21.50
N ASP A 179 2.33 26.76 -22.58
CA ASP A 179 3.31 25.74 -22.89
C ASP A 179 4.77 26.22 -22.64
N GLU A 180 5.00 27.40 -22.04
CA GLU A 180 6.34 27.86 -21.66
C GLU A 180 6.34 28.48 -20.25
N PHE A 181 7.27 28.07 -19.38
CA PHE A 181 7.41 28.71 -18.06
C PHE A 181 8.15 30.05 -18.21
N ASP A 182 7.46 31.16 -17.98
CA ASP A 182 8.04 32.50 -18.03
C ASP A 182 7.77 33.32 -16.74
N PRO A 183 8.76 33.40 -15.83
CA PRO A 183 8.61 34.19 -14.61
C PRO A 183 8.54 35.71 -14.86
N GLU A 184 9.00 36.22 -16.01
CA GLU A 184 8.86 37.64 -16.36
C GLU A 184 7.40 38.01 -16.70
N GLU A 185 6.63 37.04 -17.20
CA GLU A 185 5.20 37.18 -17.48
C GLU A 185 4.30 36.85 -16.27
N GLY A 186 4.93 36.45 -15.16
CA GLY A 186 4.30 36.30 -13.85
C GLY A 186 4.10 34.84 -13.42
N ASP A 187 4.58 33.88 -14.21
CA ASP A 187 4.50 32.48 -13.82
C ASP A 187 5.30 32.22 -12.55
N TYR A 188 4.79 31.31 -11.74
CA TYR A 188 5.48 30.96 -10.51
C TYR A 188 5.33 29.49 -10.18
N TYR A 189 6.40 28.95 -9.60
CA TYR A 189 6.46 27.61 -9.06
C TYR A 189 6.65 27.66 -7.55
N ILE A 190 5.90 26.81 -6.84
CA ILE A 190 6.00 26.60 -5.40
C ILE A 190 6.18 25.09 -5.21
N PRO A 191 7.37 24.61 -4.79
CA PRO A 191 7.57 23.20 -4.53
C PRO A 191 6.75 22.74 -3.32
N TRP A 192 6.34 21.48 -3.34
CA TRP A 192 5.65 20.89 -2.19
C TRP A 192 6.56 20.74 -0.96
N ALA A 193 7.81 20.34 -1.16
CA ALA A 193 8.78 20.25 -0.08
C ALA A 193 10.01 21.08 -0.41
N GLN A 194 10.59 21.68 0.62
CA GLN A 194 11.91 22.30 0.57
C GLN A 194 12.88 21.42 1.37
N PRO A 195 13.40 20.34 0.77
CA PRO A 195 14.21 19.35 1.49
C PRO A 195 15.55 19.92 2.01
N ASP A 196 16.01 21.04 1.46
CA ASP A 196 17.25 21.70 1.88
C ASP A 196 17.08 22.54 3.18
N THR A 197 15.88 22.59 3.76
CA THR A 197 15.59 23.27 5.04
C THR A 197 15.62 22.28 6.22
N ASP A 198 15.98 22.74 7.42
CA ASP A 198 16.05 21.91 8.65
C ASP A 198 15.18 22.53 9.78
N PRO A 199 14.04 21.92 10.14
CA PRO A 199 13.44 20.73 9.51
C PRO A 199 12.87 21.06 8.11
N PRO A 200 12.66 20.04 7.24
CA PRO A 200 12.03 20.24 5.93
C PRO A 200 10.69 20.96 6.04
N VAL A 201 10.49 21.99 5.22
CA VAL A 201 9.22 22.72 5.13
C VAL A 201 8.36 22.11 4.04
N PHE A 202 7.09 21.84 4.38
CA PHE A 202 6.06 21.37 3.45
C PHE A 202 5.05 22.47 3.16
N ASN A 203 4.60 22.56 1.90
CA ASN A 203 3.69 23.60 1.44
C ASN A 203 2.40 22.99 0.89
N ASP A 204 1.29 23.21 1.59
CA ASP A 204 -0.04 22.76 1.17
C ASP A 204 -0.59 23.53 -0.05
N ALA A 205 -0.03 24.72 -0.34
CA ALA A 205 -0.37 25.57 -1.48
C ALA A 205 0.64 25.44 -2.64
N PHE A 206 1.30 24.28 -2.76
CA PHE A 206 2.24 24.01 -3.85
C PHE A 206 1.59 24.10 -5.23
N THR A 207 2.38 24.49 -6.22
CA THR A 207 1.99 24.42 -7.64
C THR A 207 2.36 23.02 -8.11
N GLY A 208 1.36 22.18 -8.38
CA GLY A 208 1.59 20.79 -8.77
C GLY A 208 0.29 20.12 -9.19
N TYR A 209 0.39 18.91 -9.73
CA TYR A 209 -0.81 18.15 -10.10
C TYR A 209 -1.61 17.73 -8.86
N ALA A 210 -2.91 17.99 -8.92
CA ALA A 210 -3.87 17.62 -7.88
C ALA A 210 -4.78 16.49 -8.34
N GLN A 211 -5.54 15.91 -7.42
CA GLN A 211 -6.50 14.84 -7.74
C GLN A 211 -7.53 15.26 -8.82
N SER A 212 -7.84 16.56 -8.94
CA SER A 212 -8.68 17.12 -9.99
C SER A 212 -8.13 16.88 -11.40
N ASP A 213 -6.82 16.73 -11.54
CA ASP A 213 -6.11 16.55 -12.82
C ASP A 213 -6.12 15.09 -13.31
N LEU A 214 -6.86 14.20 -12.62
CA LEU A 214 -6.96 12.78 -12.98
C LEU A 214 -7.46 12.59 -14.41
N GLY A 215 -6.59 12.02 -15.25
CA GLY A 215 -6.86 11.75 -16.66
C GLY A 215 -6.44 12.86 -17.63
N THR A 216 -5.86 13.96 -17.14
CA THR A 216 -5.29 15.02 -17.98
C THR A 216 -4.27 14.43 -18.93
N ARG A 217 -4.35 14.82 -20.21
CA ARG A 217 -3.42 14.35 -21.24
C ARG A 217 -2.06 14.99 -21.02
N ILE A 218 -1.01 14.20 -21.20
CA ILE A 218 0.38 14.62 -21.20
C ILE A 218 0.97 14.20 -22.54
N GLU A 219 1.68 15.10 -23.20
CA GLU A 219 2.48 14.78 -24.38
C GLU A 219 3.95 14.90 -23.98
N LEU A 220 4.77 13.89 -24.30
CA LEU A 220 6.19 13.88 -23.98
C LEU A 220 7.01 13.88 -25.27
N THR A 221 7.80 14.93 -25.45
CA THR A 221 8.67 15.15 -26.61
C THR A 221 10.08 15.46 -26.16
N SER A 222 11.06 15.18 -27.03
CA SER A 222 12.45 15.53 -26.73
C SER A 222 12.57 17.04 -26.60
N ASN A 223 13.21 17.49 -25.52
CA ASN A 223 13.52 18.90 -25.34
C ASN A 223 14.39 19.46 -26.48
N LYS A 224 14.46 20.80 -26.54
CA LYS A 224 15.28 21.52 -27.52
C LYS A 224 16.26 22.41 -26.76
N ALA A 225 17.54 22.35 -27.15
CA ALA A 225 18.56 23.18 -26.54
C ALA A 225 18.25 24.68 -26.75
N ASN A 226 18.38 25.48 -25.68
CA ASN A 226 18.22 26.94 -25.66
C ASN A 226 16.83 27.42 -26.11
N ALA A 227 15.77 26.71 -25.76
CA ALA A 227 14.42 27.02 -26.21
C ALA A 227 13.40 27.18 -25.06
N GLY A 228 13.89 27.45 -23.85
CA GLY A 228 13.07 27.67 -22.66
C GLY A 228 12.60 26.38 -22.01
N MET A 229 11.62 26.48 -21.12
CA MET A 229 11.07 25.33 -20.41
C MET A 229 9.66 25.03 -20.93
N ASN A 230 9.40 23.80 -21.39
CA ASN A 230 8.09 23.41 -21.92
C ASN A 230 7.53 22.20 -21.16
N PRO A 231 6.23 22.18 -20.81
CA PRO A 231 5.65 21.13 -19.97
C PRO A 231 5.57 19.79 -20.70
N SER A 232 5.66 19.79 -22.04
CA SER A 232 5.68 18.59 -22.87
C SER A 232 7.10 18.07 -23.13
N TRP A 233 8.14 18.67 -22.55
CA TRP A 233 9.51 18.21 -22.73
C TRP A 233 9.92 17.22 -21.66
N TYR A 234 10.65 16.20 -22.08
CA TYR A 234 11.30 15.27 -21.16
C TYR A 234 12.81 15.42 -21.16
N TYR A 235 13.39 15.15 -20.00
CA TYR A 235 14.81 15.25 -19.69
C TYR A 235 15.31 13.86 -19.25
N PRO A 236 16.06 13.16 -20.11
CA PRO A 236 16.66 11.87 -19.78
C PRO A 236 17.60 11.96 -18.57
N TRP A 237 17.43 11.06 -17.60
CA TRP A 237 18.32 10.91 -16.45
C TRP A 237 18.78 9.47 -16.32
N ARG A 238 19.87 9.26 -15.58
CA ARG A 238 20.46 7.92 -15.41
C ARG A 238 20.54 7.50 -13.95
N PRO A 239 20.15 6.25 -13.61
CA PRO A 239 20.32 5.74 -12.27
C PRO A 239 21.81 5.45 -11.97
N PRO A 240 22.20 5.42 -10.68
CA PRO A 240 23.58 5.14 -10.29
C PRO A 240 24.12 3.84 -10.90
N GLY A 241 25.31 3.91 -11.48
CA GLY A 241 25.99 2.73 -12.05
C GLY A 241 25.47 2.27 -13.42
N GLN A 242 24.53 2.99 -14.04
CA GLN A 242 24.03 2.70 -15.39
C GLN A 242 24.29 3.89 -16.31
N MET A 243 24.53 3.63 -17.60
CA MET A 243 24.79 4.68 -18.59
C MET A 243 24.54 4.20 -20.01
N GLY A 244 23.98 5.10 -20.82
CA GLY A 244 23.89 4.95 -22.26
C GLY A 244 22.54 4.45 -22.74
N ALA A 245 22.35 4.60 -24.04
CA ALA A 245 21.11 4.28 -24.76
C ALA A 245 20.52 2.89 -24.47
N SER A 246 21.37 1.87 -24.28
CA SER A 246 20.92 0.49 -24.04
C SER A 246 20.30 0.32 -22.66
N ASP A 247 20.99 0.80 -21.62
CA ASP A 247 20.53 0.72 -20.23
C ASP A 247 19.27 1.57 -20.07
N PHE A 248 19.27 2.78 -20.63
CA PHE A 248 18.12 3.67 -20.65
C PHE A 248 16.89 3.00 -21.27
N ARG A 249 17.00 2.43 -22.49
CA ARG A 249 15.87 1.75 -23.16
C ARG A 249 15.35 0.60 -22.29
N THR A 250 16.26 -0.17 -21.69
CA THR A 250 15.91 -1.27 -20.79
C THR A 250 15.12 -0.77 -19.60
N ASN A 251 15.56 0.33 -18.96
CA ASN A 251 14.88 0.94 -17.82
C ASN A 251 13.49 1.49 -18.14
N VAL A 252 13.32 2.08 -19.34
CA VAL A 252 11.99 2.47 -19.84
C VAL A 252 11.08 1.24 -19.96
N ASN A 253 11.59 0.15 -20.52
CA ASN A 253 10.83 -1.07 -20.77
C ASN A 253 10.49 -1.88 -19.50
N SER A 254 11.45 -2.11 -18.60
CA SER A 254 11.33 -3.11 -17.52
C SER A 254 11.39 -2.58 -16.09
N CYS A 255 11.60 -1.28 -15.87
CA CYS A 255 11.98 -0.61 -14.61
C CYS A 255 13.49 -0.39 -14.48
N VAL A 256 13.86 0.76 -13.91
CA VAL A 256 15.12 0.94 -13.16
C VAL A 256 15.18 -0.09 -12.03
N ASP A 257 16.38 -0.50 -11.63
CA ASP A 257 16.62 -1.48 -10.56
C ASP A 257 15.65 -1.24 -9.37
N PRO A 258 14.74 -2.18 -9.09
CA PRO A 258 13.71 -1.99 -8.07
C PRO A 258 14.27 -2.00 -6.64
N THR A 259 15.56 -2.27 -6.43
CA THR A 259 16.21 -2.12 -5.13
C THR A 259 16.60 -0.67 -4.82
N ILE A 260 16.61 0.21 -5.83
CA ILE A 260 16.92 1.63 -5.67
C ILE A 260 15.62 2.39 -5.43
N SER A 261 15.58 3.13 -4.31
CA SER A 261 14.49 4.05 -3.97
C SER A 261 14.90 5.48 -4.26
N PHE A 262 14.02 6.24 -4.92
CA PHE A 262 14.20 7.66 -5.21
C PHE A 262 13.21 8.49 -4.39
N PHE A 263 13.65 9.62 -3.86
CA PHE A 263 12.88 10.48 -2.96
C PHE A 263 13.07 11.95 -3.32
N ILE A 264 12.23 12.84 -2.81
CA ILE A 264 12.33 14.28 -3.07
C ILE A 264 13.64 14.82 -2.53
N GLY A 265 14.30 15.66 -3.32
CA GLY A 265 15.62 16.24 -3.02
C GLY A 265 16.80 15.38 -3.48
N ILE A 266 16.56 14.15 -3.96
CA ILE A 266 17.65 13.32 -4.51
C ILE A 266 18.22 13.98 -5.76
N GLU A 267 19.55 14.03 -5.82
CA GLU A 267 20.31 14.54 -6.96
C GLU A 267 20.64 13.38 -7.93
N VAL A 268 20.35 13.56 -9.21
CA VAL A 268 20.60 12.57 -10.27
C VAL A 268 21.36 13.16 -11.45
N ASP A 269 22.15 12.33 -12.12
CA ASP A 269 22.85 12.72 -13.34
C ASP A 269 21.91 12.70 -14.56
N THR A 270 22.08 13.66 -15.45
CA THR A 270 21.48 13.63 -16.80
C THR A 270 22.05 12.46 -17.62
N GLU A 271 21.24 11.84 -18.47
CA GLU A 271 21.69 10.84 -19.43
C GLU A 271 22.14 11.53 -20.73
N PRO A 272 23.45 11.55 -21.04
CA PRO A 272 23.97 12.29 -22.17
C PRO A 272 23.67 11.60 -23.51
N GLY A 273 23.68 12.39 -24.59
CA GLY A 273 23.56 11.91 -25.96
C GLY A 273 22.16 12.02 -26.55
N ASN A 274 21.99 11.53 -27.79
CA ASN A 274 20.72 11.63 -28.50
C ASN A 274 19.74 10.53 -28.05
N MET A 275 19.02 10.80 -26.97
CA MET A 275 18.12 9.83 -26.33
C MET A 275 16.74 9.73 -26.98
N ALA A 276 16.44 10.53 -28.02
CA ALA A 276 15.13 10.48 -28.68
C ALA A 276 14.81 9.09 -29.26
N GLY A 277 15.78 8.45 -29.93
CA GLY A 277 15.61 7.11 -30.50
C GLY A 277 15.38 6.03 -29.42
N PRO A 278 16.27 5.87 -28.44
CA PRO A 278 16.10 4.94 -27.32
C PRO A 278 14.80 5.16 -26.53
N THR A 279 14.37 6.41 -26.35
CA THR A 279 13.10 6.75 -25.69
C THR A 279 11.91 6.19 -26.45
N MET A 280 11.79 6.47 -27.75
CA MET A 280 10.69 5.94 -28.57
C MET A 280 10.70 4.41 -28.62
N GLN A 281 11.88 3.79 -28.72
CA GLN A 281 12.00 2.32 -28.72
C GLN A 281 11.56 1.73 -27.38
N GLY A 282 12.02 2.28 -26.25
CA GLY A 282 11.68 1.80 -24.92
C GLY A 282 10.19 1.93 -24.61
N PHE A 283 9.57 3.07 -24.94
CA PHE A 283 8.13 3.24 -24.76
C PHE A 283 7.32 2.35 -25.71
N LYS A 284 7.80 2.12 -26.93
CA LYS A 284 7.18 1.15 -27.83
C LYS A 284 7.20 -0.26 -27.24
N ASP A 285 8.36 -0.70 -26.73
CA ASP A 285 8.48 -2.01 -26.10
C ASP A 285 7.54 -2.12 -24.88
N LEU A 286 7.45 -1.05 -24.07
CA LEU A 286 6.53 -0.98 -22.92
C LEU A 286 5.05 -1.10 -23.34
N ILE A 287 4.65 -0.41 -24.42
CA ILE A 287 3.30 -0.50 -24.97
C ILE A 287 3.02 -1.91 -25.48
N ASP A 288 3.99 -2.53 -26.15
CA ASP A 288 3.87 -3.88 -26.71
C ASP A 288 3.73 -4.97 -25.61
N GLN A 289 4.12 -4.69 -24.35
CA GLN A 289 3.86 -5.60 -23.22
C GLN A 289 2.39 -5.70 -22.81
N ASP A 290 1.62 -4.63 -22.98
CA ASP A 290 0.17 -4.60 -22.71
C ASP A 290 -0.56 -3.76 -23.76
N PRO A 291 -0.73 -4.31 -24.97
CA PRO A 291 -1.30 -3.59 -26.11
C PRO A 291 -2.80 -3.32 -25.93
N THR A 292 -3.47 -3.98 -24.97
CA THR A 292 -4.91 -3.83 -24.72
C THR A 292 -5.23 -2.76 -23.68
N ALA A 293 -4.22 -2.30 -22.93
CA ALA A 293 -4.38 -1.24 -21.95
C ALA A 293 -4.91 0.04 -22.61
N ARG A 294 -5.97 0.59 -22.02
CA ARG A 294 -6.64 1.80 -22.50
C ARG A 294 -7.25 2.58 -21.36
N TRP A 295 -7.38 3.89 -21.55
CA TRP A 295 -8.05 4.76 -20.62
C TRP A 295 -9.57 4.61 -20.69
N ASN A 296 -10.21 4.48 -19.52
CA ASN A 296 -11.64 4.54 -19.35
C ASN A 296 -12.02 5.90 -18.74
N SER A 297 -12.61 6.78 -19.55
CA SER A 297 -12.98 8.13 -19.14
C SER A 297 -14.11 8.18 -18.11
N THR A 298 -15.03 7.22 -18.13
CA THR A 298 -16.13 7.12 -17.17
C THR A 298 -15.62 6.75 -15.79
N MET A 299 -14.70 5.79 -15.71
CA MET A 299 -14.12 5.32 -14.44
C MET A 299 -12.91 6.13 -14.00
N LYS A 300 -12.42 7.05 -14.84
CA LYS A 300 -11.14 7.76 -14.69
C LYS A 300 -9.99 6.80 -14.32
N CYS A 301 -9.84 5.72 -15.07
CA CYS A 301 -8.85 4.69 -14.77
C CYS A 301 -8.34 3.96 -16.02
N VAL A 302 -7.26 3.18 -15.87
CA VAL A 302 -6.74 2.29 -16.93
C VAL A 302 -7.37 0.90 -16.79
N VAL A 303 -7.81 0.35 -17.92
CA VAL A 303 -8.34 -1.00 -18.05
C VAL A 303 -7.55 -1.78 -19.10
N SER A 304 -7.36 -3.07 -18.90
CA SER A 304 -6.67 -3.98 -19.83
C SER A 304 -7.43 -5.31 -19.90
N ASP A 305 -7.33 -6.05 -21.01
CA ASP A 305 -8.05 -7.33 -21.15
C ASP A 305 -7.45 -8.40 -20.22
N GLY A 306 -6.18 -8.27 -19.85
CA GLY A 306 -5.53 -9.09 -18.81
C GLY A 306 -5.94 -8.72 -17.38
N TYR A 307 -6.61 -7.58 -17.19
CA TYR A 307 -7.05 -7.04 -15.90
C TYR A 307 -8.49 -6.53 -16.04
N GLN A 308 -9.44 -7.48 -16.10
CA GLN A 308 -10.81 -7.17 -16.50
C GLN A 308 -11.46 -6.10 -15.61
N ALA A 309 -11.97 -5.06 -16.28
CA ALA A 309 -12.81 -4.03 -15.69
C ALA A 309 -14.06 -4.66 -15.07
N SER A 310 -14.07 -4.80 -13.74
CA SER A 310 -15.30 -4.94 -12.97
C SER A 310 -15.79 -3.58 -12.51
N SER A 311 -17.05 -3.49 -12.10
CA SER A 311 -17.59 -2.35 -11.35
C SER A 311 -16.85 -2.10 -10.03
N ASP A 312 -16.03 -3.05 -9.58
CA ASP A 312 -15.10 -2.91 -8.47
C ASP A 312 -13.89 -2.04 -8.92
N ALA A 313 -13.82 -0.83 -8.36
CA ALA A 313 -12.75 0.16 -8.60
C ALA A 313 -11.35 -0.37 -8.24
N THR A 314 -11.25 -1.48 -7.51
CA THR A 314 -9.97 -2.16 -7.23
C THR A 314 -9.40 -2.87 -8.48
N LYS A 315 -10.20 -3.10 -9.53
CA LYS A 315 -9.74 -3.64 -10.83
C LYS A 315 -9.49 -2.57 -11.90
N CYS A 316 -9.62 -1.30 -11.53
CA CYS A 316 -9.08 -0.19 -12.29
C CYS A 316 -7.61 -0.03 -11.90
N ARG A 317 -6.68 0.10 -12.87
CA ARG A 317 -5.22 0.37 -12.68
C ARG A 317 -4.25 -0.82 -12.76
N GLY A 318 -4.64 -1.96 -13.33
CA GLY A 318 -3.70 -3.05 -13.62
C GLY A 318 -3.12 -2.96 -15.03
N SER A 319 -1.99 -2.28 -15.21
CA SER A 319 -1.17 -2.37 -16.43
C SER A 319 0.28 -2.02 -16.14
N VAL A 320 1.22 -2.71 -16.80
CA VAL A 320 2.66 -2.39 -16.73
C VAL A 320 2.99 -1.02 -17.35
N ARG A 321 2.07 -0.47 -18.15
CA ARG A 321 2.19 0.85 -18.81
C ARG A 321 1.90 2.03 -17.89
N ILE A 322 1.48 1.76 -16.66
CA ILE A 322 1.37 2.76 -15.61
C ILE A 322 2.75 2.86 -14.95
N ARG A 323 3.39 4.01 -15.04
CA ARG A 323 4.76 4.17 -14.55
C ARG A 323 4.93 5.50 -13.83
N PRO A 324 5.69 5.55 -12.73
CA PRO A 324 6.02 6.80 -12.10
C PRO A 324 7.10 7.55 -12.90
N VAL A 325 6.94 8.86 -13.02
CA VAL A 325 7.86 9.80 -13.66
C VAL A 325 8.33 10.80 -12.59
N PRO A 326 9.64 11.08 -12.48
CA PRO A 326 10.12 12.15 -11.62
C PRO A 326 9.79 13.53 -12.21
N LEU A 327 9.51 14.46 -11.31
CA LEU A 327 9.28 15.87 -11.59
C LEU A 327 10.45 16.68 -11.04
N PHE A 328 10.80 17.78 -11.71
CA PHE A 328 11.86 18.70 -11.27
C PHE A 328 11.36 20.15 -11.28
N ASP A 329 12.12 21.04 -10.63
CA ASP A 329 11.79 22.46 -10.55
C ASP A 329 11.85 23.13 -11.94
N PRO A 330 10.73 23.65 -12.48
CA PRO A 330 10.73 24.31 -13.79
C PRO A 330 11.61 25.59 -13.82
N THR A 331 11.98 26.15 -12.68
CA THR A 331 12.89 27.31 -12.59
C THR A 331 14.36 26.93 -12.76
N GLU A 332 14.69 25.64 -12.66
CA GLU A 332 16.05 25.09 -12.77
C GLU A 332 16.13 24.10 -13.95
N GLU A 333 16.17 24.60 -15.19
CA GLU A 333 16.28 23.74 -16.38
C GLU A 333 17.51 22.82 -16.31
N PRO A 334 17.33 21.47 -16.41
CA PRO A 334 18.45 20.54 -16.42
C PRO A 334 19.33 20.71 -17.66
N ASP A 335 20.61 21.00 -17.45
CA ASP A 335 21.61 21.05 -18.52
C ASP A 335 22.00 19.63 -18.96
N LEU A 336 21.47 19.18 -20.11
CA LEU A 336 21.64 17.83 -20.70
C LEU A 336 23.10 17.41 -21.03
N GLY A 337 24.10 18.20 -20.64
CA GLY A 337 25.50 17.90 -20.91
C GLY A 337 26.42 17.83 -19.71
N SER A 338 26.07 18.28 -18.49
CA SER A 338 27.12 18.52 -17.49
C SER A 338 26.73 18.64 -16.00
N LYS A 339 25.45 18.73 -15.62
CA LYS A 339 25.10 18.94 -14.21
C LYS A 339 24.02 17.99 -13.73
N PRO A 340 24.15 17.48 -12.51
CA PRO A 340 23.06 16.76 -11.90
C PRO A 340 21.93 17.73 -11.53
N PHE A 341 20.71 17.20 -11.39
CA PHE A 341 19.53 17.96 -11.01
C PHE A 341 18.72 17.20 -9.96
N LYS A 342 17.88 17.92 -9.21
CA LYS A 342 17.09 17.35 -8.12
C LYS A 342 15.67 17.01 -8.56
N PHE A 343 15.14 15.92 -8.01
CA PHE A 343 13.70 15.66 -8.09
C PHE A 343 12.95 16.45 -7.01
N THR A 344 11.93 17.19 -7.42
CA THR A 344 11.08 17.98 -6.52
C THR A 344 9.78 17.25 -6.16
N ASN A 345 9.33 16.35 -7.03
CA ASN A 345 8.09 15.60 -6.85
C ASN A 345 8.06 14.38 -7.80
N PHE A 346 6.98 13.61 -7.77
CA PHE A 346 6.76 12.47 -8.66
C PHE A 346 5.31 12.47 -9.16
N ALA A 347 5.08 11.92 -10.35
CA ALA A 347 3.72 11.67 -10.86
C ALA A 347 3.59 10.25 -11.42
N GLY A 348 2.43 9.62 -11.22
CA GLY A 348 2.05 8.41 -11.96
C GLY A 348 1.48 8.78 -13.32
N ILE A 349 2.01 8.20 -14.39
CA ILE A 349 1.47 8.37 -15.75
C ILE A 349 1.04 7.03 -16.35
N PHE A 350 -0.01 7.05 -17.16
CA PHE A 350 -0.34 5.99 -18.10
C PHE A 350 0.23 6.34 -19.46
N VAL A 351 1.11 5.50 -20.00
CA VAL A 351 1.60 5.65 -21.37
C VAL A 351 0.52 5.13 -22.32
N GLU A 352 -0.10 5.98 -23.16
CA GLU A 352 -1.26 5.64 -24.04
C GLU A 352 -0.86 5.20 -25.45
N ASP A 353 0.01 5.95 -26.11
CA ASP A 353 0.48 5.64 -27.46
C ASP A 353 1.74 6.45 -27.80
N ILE A 354 2.25 6.23 -29.01
CA ILE A 354 3.30 7.03 -29.62
C ILE A 354 2.74 7.60 -30.93
N SER A 355 2.82 8.92 -31.09
CA SER A 355 2.44 9.62 -32.31
C SER A 355 3.60 10.44 -32.82
N GLY A 356 4.13 10.09 -34.00
CA GLY A 356 5.29 10.76 -34.57
C GLY A 356 6.53 10.62 -33.69
N LYS A 357 6.94 11.71 -33.03
CA LYS A 357 8.09 11.78 -32.11
C LYS A 357 7.67 12.01 -30.65
N SER A 358 6.37 11.91 -30.38
CA SER A 358 5.77 12.19 -29.09
C SER A 358 5.26 10.91 -28.46
N VAL A 359 5.45 10.78 -27.15
CA VAL A 359 4.81 9.75 -26.33
C VAL A 359 3.61 10.40 -25.66
N ASN A 360 2.41 9.93 -25.97
CA ASN A 360 1.19 10.44 -25.36
C ASN A 360 0.85 9.61 -24.13
N GLY A 361 0.42 10.31 -23.08
CA GLY A 361 0.06 9.71 -21.82
C GLY A 361 -1.08 10.42 -21.12
N ARG A 362 -1.41 9.93 -19.93
CA ARG A 362 -2.32 10.59 -19.01
C ARG A 362 -1.76 10.61 -17.61
N TRP A 363 -2.01 11.70 -16.91
CA TRP A 363 -1.79 11.76 -15.49
C TRP A 363 -2.76 10.82 -14.76
N LEU A 364 -2.21 9.93 -13.94
CA LEU A 364 -2.96 8.98 -13.11
C LEU A 364 -2.89 9.29 -11.61
N GLY A 365 -2.13 10.32 -11.24
CA GLY A 365 -1.83 10.61 -9.85
C GLY A 365 -1.12 9.44 -9.18
N TYR A 366 -1.73 8.93 -8.12
CA TYR A 366 -1.05 8.28 -6.99
C TYR A 366 -0.80 6.77 -7.13
N THR A 367 -0.83 6.24 -8.35
CA THR A 367 -0.74 4.80 -8.55
C THR A 367 0.72 4.34 -8.55
N GLY A 368 1.30 4.23 -7.35
CA GLY A 368 2.59 3.58 -7.17
C GLY A 368 2.50 2.10 -7.51
N ILE A 369 3.19 1.65 -8.57
CA ILE A 369 3.39 0.21 -8.79
C ILE A 369 4.42 -0.35 -7.79
N LYS A 370 5.28 0.50 -7.20
CA LYS A 370 6.29 0.10 -6.20
C LYS A 370 6.73 1.29 -5.30
N PRO A 371 5.85 1.87 -4.47
CA PRO A 371 6.30 2.81 -3.46
C PRO A 371 7.21 2.08 -2.45
N ALA A 372 8.30 2.73 -2.03
CA ALA A 372 9.15 2.19 -0.96
C ALA A 372 8.45 2.33 0.40
N SER A 373 8.84 1.47 1.34
CA SER A 373 8.41 1.56 2.74
C SER A 373 8.48 3.00 3.25
N PRO A 374 7.57 3.45 4.14
CA PRO A 374 7.74 4.74 4.77
C PRO A 374 9.09 4.79 5.50
N ASP A 375 9.68 5.97 5.49
CA ASP A 375 10.96 6.31 6.12
C ASP A 375 10.76 7.66 6.84
N GLU A 376 11.40 7.86 7.98
CA GLU A 376 11.23 9.10 8.77
C GLU A 376 11.92 10.30 8.12
N ASP A 377 12.97 10.04 7.34
CA ASP A 377 13.84 11.08 6.76
C ASP A 377 13.58 11.34 5.27
N THR A 378 12.86 10.45 4.58
CA THR A 378 12.66 10.55 3.11
C THR A 378 11.18 10.50 2.73
N THR A 379 10.86 11.13 1.59
CA THR A 379 9.48 11.18 1.10
C THR A 379 9.40 11.19 -0.42
N ALA A 380 8.36 10.56 -0.96
CA ALA A 380 7.97 10.58 -2.35
C ALA A 380 6.95 11.68 -2.70
N GLY A 381 6.72 12.62 -1.78
CA GLY A 381 5.77 13.70 -2.01
C GLY A 381 4.41 13.49 -1.36
N PRO A 382 3.48 14.43 -1.55
CA PRO A 382 2.14 14.36 -0.97
C PRO A 382 1.27 13.30 -1.67
N LEU A 383 1.70 12.94 -2.88
CA LEU A 383 0.93 12.21 -3.86
C LEU A 383 1.12 10.69 -3.71
N PHE A 384 2.32 10.22 -3.43
CA PHE A 384 2.56 8.79 -3.27
C PHE A 384 2.40 8.36 -1.83
N LYS A 385 1.53 7.37 -1.61
CA LYS A 385 1.19 6.84 -0.30
C LYS A 385 1.43 5.35 -0.22
N VAL A 386 1.71 4.88 0.98
CA VAL A 386 1.83 3.48 1.37
C VAL A 386 0.84 3.19 2.48
N LEU A 387 0.30 1.98 2.46
CA LEU A 387 -0.56 1.50 3.52
C LEU A 387 0.28 0.80 4.57
N ARG A 388 0.12 1.20 5.83
CA ARG A 388 0.71 0.51 6.97
C ARG A 388 -0.31 0.33 8.07
N LEU A 389 -0.18 -0.74 8.84
CA LEU A 389 -0.86 -0.86 10.12
C LEU A 389 -0.11 -0.01 11.15
N ILE A 390 -0.86 0.70 11.98
CA ILE A 390 -0.35 1.43 13.14
C ILE A 390 -0.95 0.78 14.40
N GLU A 391 -0.08 0.50 15.38
CA GLU A 391 -0.44 -0.18 16.64
C GLU A 391 -1.04 0.76 17.69
#